data_AF-A0A164PA91-F1
#
_entry.id   AF-A0A164PA91-F1
#
_cell.length_a   1.000
_cell.length_b   1.000
_cell.length_c   1.000
_cell.angle_alpha   90.00
_cell.angle_beta   90.00
_cell.angle_gamma   90.00
#
_symmetry.space_group_name_H-M   'P 1'
#
loop_
_entity.id
_entity.type
_entity.pdbx_description
1 polymer ?
#
loop_
_entity_poly.entity_id
_entity_poly.type
_entity_poly.pdbx_seq_one_letter_code
_entity_poly.pdbx_strand_id
1 'polypeptide(L)'
;MATDQLMERLLEVFATVVGEPAAFGPETARGDMDVWDSLAQVRLVYAVERAFGVELPERLLTSEVSLADFAAAVAAAQRALTS
;
A
#
# COMPACT_ATOMS: atom_id res chain seq x y z
N MET A 1 -9.50 8.26 -12.98
CA MET A 1 -10.56 8.52 -11.97
C MET A 1 -10.59 7.47 -10.87
N ALA A 2 -10.95 6.20 -11.12
CA ALA A 2 -10.94 5.17 -10.07
C ALA A 2 -9.53 4.86 -9.53
N THR A 3 -8.54 4.80 -10.42
CA THR A 3 -7.12 4.60 -10.05
C THR A 3 -6.55 5.77 -9.25
N ASP A 4 -6.93 7.01 -9.59
CA ASP A 4 -6.45 8.21 -8.90
C ASP A 4 -6.98 8.27 -7.46
N GLN A 5 -8.28 7.99 -7.27
CA GLN A 5 -8.88 7.92 -5.93
C GLN A 5 -8.30 6.78 -5.08
N LEU A 6 -8.01 5.63 -5.69
CA LEU A 6 -7.33 4.52 -5.02
C LEU A 6 -5.95 4.96 -4.54
N MET A 7 -5.18 5.63 -5.40
CA MET A 7 -3.83 6.08 -5.08
C MET A 7 -3.84 7.16 -3.99
N GLU A 8 -4.72 8.15 -4.08
CA GLU A 8 -4.87 9.20 -3.06
C GLU A 8 -5.15 8.58 -1.68
N ARG A 9 -6.13 7.66 -1.61
CA ARG A 9 -6.46 6.98 -0.36
C ARG A 9 -5.33 6.06 0.13
N LEU A 10 -4.59 5.44 -0.78
CA LEU A 10 -3.42 4.62 -0.41
C LEU A 10 -2.32 5.50 0.21
N LEU A 11 -2.07 6.68 -0.36
CA LEU A 11 -1.09 7.64 0.17
C LEU A 11 -1.51 8.18 1.55
N GLU A 12 -2.81 8.39 1.79
CA GLU A 12 -3.33 8.76 3.11
C GLU A 12 -3.12 7.66 4.15
N VAL A 13 -3.44 6.41 3.80
CA VAL A 13 -3.21 5.25 4.67
C VAL A 13 -1.71 5.08 4.95
N PHE A 14 -0.88 5.23 3.92
CA PHE A 14 0.57 5.17 4.06
C PHE A 14 1.09 6.22 5.05
N ALA A 15 0.73 7.49 4.86
CA ALA A 15 1.16 8.57 5.74
C ALA A 15 0.70 8.37 7.18
N THR A 16 -0.48 7.78 7.39
CA THR A 16 -1.01 7.45 8.72
C THR A 16 -0.22 6.34 9.41
N VAL A 17 0.22 5.32 8.66
CA VAL A 17 0.93 4.16 9.20
C VAL A 17 2.41 4.43 9.41
N VAL A 18 3.06 5.01 8.41
CA VAL A 18 4.50 5.29 8.39
C VAL A 18 4.83 6.57 9.17
N GLY A 19 3.86 7.47 9.31
CA GLY A 19 4.01 8.74 10.04
C GLY A 19 4.55 9.87 9.17
N GLU A 20 4.98 9.58 7.94
CA GLU A 20 5.49 10.54 6.98
C GLU A 20 4.86 10.33 5.60
N PRO A 21 4.69 11.40 4.79
CA PRO A 21 4.22 11.28 3.42
C PRO A 21 5.23 10.52 2.55
N ALA A 22 4.72 9.85 1.52
CA ALA A 22 5.54 9.09 0.57
C ALA A 22 6.55 9.98 -0.16
N ALA A 23 7.84 9.63 -0.10
CA ALA A 23 8.94 10.45 -0.63
C ALA A 23 8.85 10.71 -2.16
N PHE A 24 8.39 9.71 -2.91
CA PHE A 24 8.28 9.73 -4.37
C PHE A 24 6.86 9.40 -4.87
N GLY A 25 5.85 9.65 -4.02
CA GLY A 25 4.46 9.30 -4.35
C GLY A 25 4.30 7.80 -4.64
N PRO A 26 3.65 7.38 -5.74
CA PRO A 26 3.46 5.96 -6.07
C PRO A 26 4.75 5.16 -6.23
N GLU A 27 5.85 5.81 -6.61
CA GLU A 27 7.14 5.14 -6.83
C GLU A 27 7.91 4.90 -5.53
N THR A 28 7.44 5.46 -4.41
CA THR A 28 8.08 5.27 -3.10
C THR A 28 8.14 3.79 -2.76
N ALA A 29 9.35 3.30 -2.60
CA ALA A 29 9.66 1.95 -2.16
C ALA A 29 10.14 1.94 -0.71
N ARG A 30 10.11 0.75 -0.10
CA ARG A 30 10.58 0.54 1.27
C ARG A 30 12.02 1.05 1.50
N GLY A 31 12.89 0.93 0.50
CA GLY A 31 14.29 1.38 0.59
C GLY A 31 14.47 2.90 0.57
N ASP A 32 13.44 3.66 0.21
CA ASP A 32 13.50 5.12 0.06
C ASP A 32 13.27 5.87 1.39
N MET A 33 12.76 5.19 2.41
CA MET A 33 12.36 5.81 3.67
C MET A 33 12.82 4.97 4.87
N ASP A 34 13.70 5.53 5.70
CA ASP A 34 14.18 4.85 6.93
C ASP A 34 13.05 4.55 7.92
N VAL A 35 12.01 5.40 7.94
CA VAL A 35 10.81 5.22 8.76
C VAL A 35 9.93 4.06 8.30
N TRP A 36 10.12 3.59 7.07
CA TRP A 36 9.40 2.45 6.52
C TRP A 36 10.14 1.13 6.81
N ASP A 37 10.20 0.78 8.08
CA ASP A 37 10.80 -0.47 8.55
C ASP A 37 9.90 -1.71 8.33
N SER A 38 10.38 -2.89 8.78
CA SER A 38 9.61 -4.14 8.67
C SER A 38 8.30 -4.12 9.48
N LEU A 39 8.23 -3.40 10.59
CA LEU A 39 7.01 -3.30 11.39
C LEU A 39 5.99 -2.36 10.71
N ALA A 40 6.45 -1.25 10.16
CA ALA A 40 5.66 -0.36 9.32
C ALA A 40 5.12 -1.09 8.08
N GLN A 41 5.92 -1.96 7.44
CA GLN A 41 5.47 -2.82 6.34
C GLN A 41 4.27 -3.69 6.73
N VAL A 42 4.40 -4.43 7.84
CA VAL A 42 3.33 -5.33 8.32
C VAL A 42 2.08 -4.53 8.66
N ARG A 43 2.23 -3.40 9.37
CA ARG A 43 1.11 -2.51 9.70
C ARG A 43 0.45 -1.93 8.45
N LEU A 44 1.24 -1.59 7.44
CA LEU A 44 0.75 -1.02 6.19
C LEU A 44 -0.10 -2.03 5.44
N VAL A 45 0.35 -3.27 5.30
CA VAL A 45 -0.43 -4.35 4.69
C VAL A 45 -1.80 -4.47 5.37
N TYR A 46 -1.84 -4.62 6.69
CA TYR A 46 -3.11 -4.73 7.42
C TYR A 46 -3.97 -3.47 7.32
N ALA A 47 -3.36 -2.29 7.34
CA ALA A 47 -4.10 -1.03 7.22
C ALA A 47 -4.74 -0.89 5.84
N VAL A 48 -4.02 -1.26 4.77
CA VAL A 48 -4.53 -1.25 3.40
C VAL A 48 -5.65 -2.28 3.23
N GLU A 49 -5.46 -3.52 3.71
CA GLU A 49 -6.51 -4.55 3.70
C GLU A 49 -7.81 -4.05 4.33
N ARG A 50 -7.71 -3.44 5.53
CA ARG A 50 -8.87 -2.87 6.24
C ARG A 50 -9.46 -1.65 5.54
N ALA A 51 -8.61 -0.78 4.97
CA ALA A 51 -9.06 0.45 4.32
C ALA A 51 -9.81 0.18 3.01
N PHE A 52 -9.44 -0.88 2.29
CA PHE A 52 -10.00 -1.22 0.98
C PHE A 52 -10.91 -2.46 0.99
N GLY A 53 -10.99 -3.19 2.11
CA GLY A 53 -11.82 -4.39 2.25
C GLY A 53 -11.33 -5.55 1.38
N VAL A 54 -10.03 -5.73 1.28
CA VAL A 54 -9.38 -6.76 0.44
C VAL A 54 -8.38 -7.58 1.24
N GLU A 55 -8.05 -8.77 0.75
CA GLU A 55 -6.88 -9.52 1.21
C GLU A 55 -5.71 -9.28 0.26
N LEU A 56 -4.54 -9.00 0.83
CA LEU A 56 -3.33 -8.73 0.09
C LEU A 56 -2.40 -9.94 0.09
N PRO A 57 -1.62 -10.14 -0.99
CA PRO A 57 -0.73 -11.28 -1.09
C PRO A 57 0.50 -11.13 -0.18
N GLU A 58 0.94 -12.24 0.41
CA GLU A 58 2.06 -12.28 1.38
C GLU A 58 3.38 -11.69 0.85
N ARG A 59 3.58 -11.65 -0.48
CA ARG A 59 4.75 -11.00 -1.10
C ARG A 59 4.91 -9.53 -0.70
N LEU A 60 3.81 -8.85 -0.33
CA LEU A 60 3.85 -7.47 0.16
C LEU A 60 4.38 -7.38 1.60
N LEU A 61 4.58 -8.48 2.33
CA LEU A 61 5.18 -8.46 3.67
C LEU A 61 6.70 -8.62 3.65
N THR A 62 7.24 -9.30 2.64
CA THR A 62 8.64 -9.79 2.64
C THR A 62 9.53 -9.18 1.56
N SER A 63 8.95 -8.51 0.56
CA SER A 63 9.69 -8.00 -0.60
C SER A 63 9.95 -6.50 -0.51
N GLU A 64 10.98 -6.04 -1.23
CA GLU A 64 11.12 -4.63 -1.59
C GLU A 64 9.98 -4.27 -2.56
N VAL A 65 9.04 -3.46 -2.08
CA VAL A 65 7.80 -3.13 -2.79
C VAL A 65 7.60 -1.62 -2.79
N SER A 66 6.95 -1.14 -3.84
CA SER A 66 6.53 0.24 -4.00
C SER A 66 5.05 0.43 -3.66
N LEU A 67 4.62 1.67 -3.47
CA LEU A 67 3.19 1.98 -3.34
C LEU A 67 2.39 1.67 -4.61
N ALA A 68 3.02 1.70 -5.79
CA ALA A 68 2.42 1.22 -7.02
C ALA A 68 2.09 -0.28 -6.96
N ASP A 69 2.94 -1.10 -6.33
CA ASP A 69 2.68 -2.53 -6.15
C ASP A 69 1.49 -2.78 -5.22
N PHE A 70 1.37 -2.00 -4.14
CA PHE A 70 0.19 -2.01 -3.26
C PHE A 70 -1.07 -1.67 -4.05
N ALA A 71 -1.04 -0.59 -4.83
CA ALA A 71 -2.19 -0.17 -5.62
C ALA A 71 -2.62 -1.22 -6.64
N ALA A 72 -1.65 -1.85 -7.33
CA ALA A 72 -1.91 -2.94 -8.27
C ALA A 72 -2.53 -4.16 -7.58
N ALA A 73 -2.05 -4.51 -6.37
CA ALA A 73 -2.58 -5.62 -5.59
C ALA A 73 -4.01 -5.36 -5.11
N VAL A 74 -4.31 -4.15 -4.61
CA VAL A 74 -5.67 -3.75 -4.22
C VAL A 74 -6.62 -3.80 -5.42
N ALA A 75 -6.22 -3.22 -6.55
CA ALA A 75 -7.04 -3.22 -7.77
C ALA A 75 -7.28 -4.64 -8.32
N ALA A 76 -6.32 -5.55 -8.17
CA ALA A 76 -6.50 -6.96 -8.52
C ALA A 76 -7.50 -7.66 -7.58
N ALA A 77 -7.37 -7.44 -6.26
CA ALA A 77 -8.25 -8.06 -5.28
C ALA A 77 -9.71 -7.58 -5.39
N GLN A 78 -9.94 -6.28 -5.62
CA GLN A 78 -11.29 -5.74 -5.84
C GLN A 78 -11.98 -6.33 -7.07
N ARG A 79 -11.22 -6.59 -8.14
CA ARG A 79 -11.75 -7.26 -9.34
C ARG A 79 -12.13 -8.70 -9.06
N ALA A 80 -11.35 -9.42 -8.26
CA ALA A 80 -11.64 -10.80 -7.87
C ALA A 80 -12.89 -10.92 -6.99
N LEU A 81 -13.17 -9.94 -6.13
CA LEU A 81 -14.37 -9.90 -5.28
C LEU A 81 -15.67 -9.61 -6.04
N THR A 82 -15.57 -9.01 -7.23
CA THR A 82 -16.72 -8.64 -8.07
C THR A 82 -17.01 -9.69 -9.16
N SER A 83 -16.16 -10.72 -9.26
CA SER A 83 -16.28 -11.86 -10.17
C SER A 83 -17.13 -12.98 -9.56
#